data_AF-A0A0P9UT17-F1
#
_entry.id   AF-A0A0P9UT17-F1
#
_cell.length_a   1.000
_cell.length_b   1.000
_cell.length_c   1.000
_cell.angle_alpha   90.00
_cell.angle_beta   90.00
_cell.angle_gamma   90.00
#
_symmetry.space_group_name_H-M   'P 1'
#
loop_
_entity.id
_entity.type
_entity.pdbx_description
1 polymer ?
#
loop_
_entity_poly.entity_id
_entity_poly.type
_entity_poly.pdbx_seq_one_letter_code
_entity_poly.pdbx_strand_id
1 'polypeptide(L)'
;MHELDGDGSGGYEFSLHDDHIINKLLRGTPALSIAIEKNKVFTLKVYDFSFSEDAALERIYKGTLPGNIGLGSLVSELLPYTQLEFDEAEEWFYTDDKYGEVEVTGLGVPLEDIPDQHISAIFIVSK
;
A
#
# COMPACT_ATOMS: atom_id res chain seq x y z
N MET A 1 2.75 17.68 -2.38
CA MET A 1 2.99 17.77 -3.83
C MET A 1 4.45 18.13 -4.03
N HIS A 2 5.24 17.21 -4.59
CA HIS A 2 6.63 17.46 -4.91
C HIS A 2 6.71 17.69 -6.41
N GLU A 3 6.88 18.96 -6.82
CA GLU A 3 7.12 19.28 -8.23
C GLU A 3 8.31 18.46 -8.76
N LEU A 4 8.25 18.08 -10.04
CA LEU A 4 9.39 17.45 -10.68
C LEU A 4 10.54 18.44 -10.73
N ASP A 5 11.72 18.00 -10.31
CA ASP A 5 12.93 18.79 -10.40
C ASP A 5 13.46 18.87 -11.85
N GLY A 6 14.61 19.52 -12.02
CA GLY A 6 15.25 19.68 -13.32
C GLY A 6 15.71 18.39 -13.99
N ASP A 7 15.79 17.28 -13.26
CA ASP A 7 16.12 15.95 -13.81
C ASP A 7 14.88 15.09 -14.10
N GLY A 8 13.70 15.59 -13.70
CA GLY A 8 12.42 14.92 -13.87
C GLY A 8 12.10 13.94 -12.75
N SER A 9 12.70 14.10 -11.57
CA SER A 9 12.38 13.32 -10.37
C SER A 9 11.51 14.10 -9.40
N GLY A 10 10.65 13.40 -8.66
CA GLY A 10 9.68 14.01 -7.74
C GLY A 10 8.52 13.08 -7.47
N GLY A 11 7.32 13.62 -7.24
CA GLY A 11 6.17 12.75 -6.98
C GLY A 11 4.86 13.45 -6.63
N TYR A 12 3.80 12.67 -6.71
CA TYR A 12 2.44 13.11 -6.46
C TYR A 12 1.81 12.28 -5.35
N GLU A 13 1.09 12.95 -4.47
CA GLU A 13 0.27 12.33 -3.43
C GLU A 13 -1.16 12.81 -3.60
N PHE A 14 -2.09 11.87 -3.50
CA PHE A 14 -3.51 12.10 -3.66
C PHE A 14 -4.20 11.72 -2.36
N SER A 15 -4.80 12.71 -1.69
CA SER A 15 -5.46 12.51 -0.39
C SER A 15 -6.90 13.00 -0.44
N LEU A 16 -7.76 12.36 0.36
CA LEU A 16 -9.14 12.78 0.56
C LEU A 16 -9.26 13.47 1.92
N HIS A 17 -10.00 14.58 1.97
CA HIS A 17 -10.11 15.44 3.14
C HIS A 17 -11.57 15.71 3.56
N ASP A 18 -12.53 14.91 3.09
CA ASP A 18 -13.92 15.08 3.49
C ASP A 18 -14.12 14.58 4.94
N ASP A 19 -14.28 15.51 5.86
CA ASP A 19 -14.41 15.28 7.30
C ASP A 19 -15.66 14.48 7.70
N HIS A 20 -16.65 14.35 6.81
CA HIS A 20 -17.84 13.53 7.04
C HIS A 20 -17.65 12.07 6.61
N ILE A 21 -16.61 11.80 5.84
CA ILE A 21 -16.34 10.47 5.24
C ILE A 21 -15.08 9.87 5.83
N ILE A 22 -14.04 10.68 6.01
CA ILE A 22 -12.70 10.23 6.43
C ILE A 22 -12.58 10.34 7.95
N ASN A 23 -12.21 9.23 8.58
CA ASN A 23 -11.95 9.21 10.01
C ASN A 23 -10.80 10.17 10.38
N LYS A 24 -10.95 10.90 11.48
CA LYS A 24 -9.96 11.88 11.95
C LYS A 24 -8.57 11.27 12.21
N LEU A 25 -8.51 9.99 12.61
CA LEU A 25 -7.24 9.29 12.88
C LEU A 25 -6.47 8.97 11.60
N LEU A 26 -7.17 8.78 10.49
CA LEU A 26 -6.60 8.48 9.17
C LEU A 26 -6.53 9.72 8.27
N ARG A 27 -6.86 10.89 8.83
CA ARG A 27 -6.80 12.17 8.13
C ARG A 27 -5.35 12.51 7.85
N GLY A 28 -4.96 12.41 6.58
CA GLY A 28 -3.58 12.65 6.14
C GLY A 28 -2.94 11.43 5.50
N THR A 29 -3.49 10.24 5.71
CA THR A 29 -3.11 9.06 4.94
C THR A 29 -3.45 9.30 3.46
N PRO A 30 -2.45 9.25 2.55
CA PRO A 30 -2.73 9.42 1.13
C PRO A 30 -3.47 8.20 0.60
N ALA A 31 -4.42 8.40 -0.32
CA ALA A 31 -5.06 7.31 -1.04
C ALA A 31 -4.10 6.65 -2.06
N LEU A 32 -3.24 7.48 -2.66
CA LEU A 32 -2.25 7.08 -3.65
C LEU A 32 -1.02 7.98 -3.55
N SER A 33 0.18 7.40 -3.60
CA SER A 33 1.44 8.11 -3.78
C SER A 33 2.17 7.53 -5.00
N ILE A 34 2.72 8.42 -5.83
CA ILE A 34 3.46 8.10 -7.05
C ILE A 34 4.82 8.77 -6.95
N ALA A 35 5.90 7.99 -6.94
CA ALA A 35 7.25 8.52 -7.11
C ALA A 35 7.67 8.44 -8.57
N ILE A 36 8.30 9.49 -9.07
CA ILE A 36 8.84 9.58 -10.42
C ILE A 36 10.34 9.77 -10.30
N GLU A 37 11.11 8.99 -11.05
CA GLU A 37 12.55 9.13 -11.18
C GLU A 37 12.91 9.26 -12.66
N LYS A 38 13.68 10.30 -13.02
CA LYS A 38 14.15 10.53 -14.41
C LYS A 38 13.00 10.45 -15.44
N ASN A 39 11.88 11.09 -15.15
CA ASN A 39 10.66 11.11 -15.98
C ASN A 39 9.95 9.75 -16.16
N LYS A 40 10.21 8.77 -15.30
CA LYS A 40 9.51 7.47 -15.28
C LYS A 40 8.86 7.24 -13.92
N VAL A 41 7.68 6.62 -13.92
CA VAL A 41 7.08 6.13 -12.67
C VAL A 41 8.04 5.10 -12.08
N PHE A 42 8.60 5.44 -10.93
CA PHE A 42 9.50 4.58 -10.18
C PHE A 42 8.72 3.77 -9.18
N THR A 43 7.74 4.36 -8.49
CA THR A 43 6.92 3.62 -7.55
C THR A 43 5.47 4.06 -7.47
N LEU A 44 4.63 3.14 -6.97
CA LEU A 44 3.22 3.37 -6.64
C LEU A 44 2.93 2.80 -5.25
N LYS A 45 2.38 3.63 -4.36
CA LYS A 45 1.89 3.22 -3.03
C LYS A 45 0.40 3.53 -2.92
N VAL A 46 -0.40 2.56 -2.49
CA VAL A 46 -1.80 2.76 -2.14
C VAL A 46 -2.01 2.36 -0.69
N TYR A 47 -2.86 3.12 0.00
CA TYR A 47 -3.12 2.90 1.42
C TYR A 47 -4.61 2.76 1.67
N ASP A 48 -4.94 1.93 2.65
CA ASP A 48 -6.24 1.97 3.30
C ASP A 48 -6.28 3.16 4.27
N PHE A 49 -7.22 4.06 4.04
CA PHE A 49 -7.48 5.24 4.86
C PHE A 49 -8.86 5.15 5.53
N SER A 50 -9.39 3.94 5.72
CA SER A 50 -10.70 3.66 6.30
C SER A 50 -10.63 2.65 7.44
N PHE A 51 -11.66 2.66 8.29
CA PHE A 51 -11.94 1.55 9.21
C PHE A 51 -13.14 0.73 8.73
N SER A 52 -13.31 -0.46 9.31
CA SER A 52 -14.52 -1.27 9.12
C SER A 52 -15.77 -0.42 9.37
N GLU A 53 -16.75 -0.54 8.46
CA GLU A 53 -18.02 0.20 8.44
C GLU A 53 -17.93 1.70 8.07
N ASP A 54 -16.74 2.27 7.85
CA ASP A 54 -16.61 3.65 7.39
C ASP A 54 -17.13 3.81 5.95
N ALA A 55 -17.79 4.94 5.69
CA ALA A 55 -18.15 5.33 4.32
C ALA A 55 -16.92 5.53 3.41
N ALA A 56 -15.73 5.68 3.98
CA ALA A 56 -14.46 5.73 3.26
C ALA A 56 -14.10 4.42 2.56
N LEU A 57 -14.63 3.26 3.02
CA LEU A 57 -14.39 1.95 2.40
C LEU A 57 -14.79 1.92 0.92
N GLU A 58 -15.79 2.69 0.49
CA GLU A 58 -16.21 2.77 -0.92
C GLU A 58 -15.25 3.61 -1.79
N ARG A 59 -14.23 4.22 -1.18
CA ARG A 59 -13.30 5.16 -1.84
C ARG A 59 -11.84 4.70 -1.82
N ILE A 60 -11.51 3.65 -1.07
CA ILE A 60 -10.17 3.07 -1.10
C ILE A 60 -9.89 2.43 -2.46
N TYR A 61 -8.62 2.27 -2.80
CA TYR A 61 -8.20 1.58 -4.01
C TYR A 61 -8.77 0.14 -4.05
N LYS A 62 -9.39 -0.22 -5.18
CA LYS A 62 -10.06 -1.53 -5.39
C LYS A 62 -9.33 -2.45 -6.35
N GLY A 63 -8.16 -2.06 -6.85
CA GLY A 63 -7.36 -2.98 -7.65
C GLY A 63 -6.78 -4.08 -6.78
N THR A 64 -6.50 -5.22 -7.41
CA THR A 64 -6.06 -6.43 -6.71
C THR A 64 -4.77 -6.97 -7.32
N LEU A 65 -3.95 -7.55 -6.46
CA LEU A 65 -2.84 -8.43 -6.81
C LEU A 65 -3.38 -9.77 -7.36
N PRO A 66 -2.50 -10.62 -7.96
CA PRO A 66 -2.87 -11.98 -8.34
C PRO A 66 -3.58 -12.72 -7.20
N GLY A 67 -4.57 -13.57 -7.55
CA GLY A 67 -5.40 -14.23 -6.55
C GLY A 67 -6.56 -13.39 -6.00
N ASN A 68 -6.82 -12.20 -6.58
CA ASN A 68 -7.88 -11.28 -6.15
C ASN A 68 -7.67 -10.75 -4.71
N ILE A 69 -6.41 -10.53 -4.36
CA ILE A 69 -5.96 -10.06 -3.04
C ILE A 69 -5.76 -8.53 -3.12
N GLY A 70 -6.34 -7.76 -2.21
CA GLY A 70 -6.25 -6.30 -2.25
C GLY A 70 -6.14 -5.68 -0.85
N LEU A 71 -6.35 -4.36 -0.77
CA LEU A 71 -6.50 -3.68 0.51
C LEU A 71 -7.68 -4.30 1.30
N GLY A 72 -7.45 -4.62 2.57
CA GLY A 72 -8.39 -5.32 3.43
C GLY A 72 -8.44 -6.85 3.26
N SER A 73 -7.69 -7.46 2.35
CA SER A 73 -7.44 -8.91 2.38
C SER A 73 -6.49 -9.28 3.52
N LEU A 74 -6.47 -10.54 3.96
CA LEU A 74 -5.44 -11.00 4.90
C LEU A 74 -4.06 -11.03 4.23
N VAL A 75 -3.02 -10.61 4.94
CA VAL A 75 -1.64 -10.74 4.44
C VAL A 75 -1.31 -12.22 4.15
N SER A 76 -1.81 -13.14 4.99
CA SER A 76 -1.61 -14.58 4.84
C SER A 76 -2.25 -15.18 3.58
N GLU A 77 -3.17 -14.49 2.90
CA GLU A 77 -3.71 -14.93 1.60
C GLU A 77 -2.67 -14.92 0.47
N LEU A 78 -1.53 -14.23 0.65
CA LEU A 78 -0.44 -14.21 -0.31
C LEU A 78 0.43 -15.49 -0.28
N LEU A 79 0.46 -16.20 0.86
CA LEU A 79 1.33 -17.37 1.08
C LEU A 79 1.17 -18.51 0.03
N PRO A 80 -0.02 -18.78 -0.53
CA PRO A 80 -0.15 -19.76 -1.62
C PRO A 80 0.49 -19.35 -2.94
N TYR A 81 0.81 -18.06 -3.13
CA TYR A 81 1.26 -17.50 -4.41
C TYR A 81 2.72 -17.06 -4.40
N THR A 82 3.29 -16.78 -3.23
CA THR A 82 4.65 -16.23 -3.08
C THR A 82 5.23 -16.54 -1.72
N GLN A 83 6.56 -16.44 -1.60
CA GLN A 83 7.22 -16.35 -0.29
C GLN A 83 7.13 -14.92 0.23
N LEU A 84 6.88 -14.77 1.53
CA LEU A 84 6.87 -13.47 2.21
C LEU A 84 8.06 -13.38 3.15
N GLU A 85 8.93 -12.40 2.93
CA GLU A 85 9.99 -12.01 3.85
C GLU A 85 9.55 -10.76 4.61
N PHE A 86 9.60 -10.77 5.94
CA PHE A 86 9.29 -9.60 6.74
C PHE A 86 10.56 -8.82 7.04
N ASP A 87 10.56 -7.53 6.70
CA ASP A 87 11.62 -6.59 7.08
C ASP A 87 11.22 -5.87 8.36
N GLU A 88 11.93 -6.15 9.46
CA GLU A 88 11.68 -5.53 10.76
C GLU A 88 12.00 -4.04 10.80
N ALA A 89 12.92 -3.55 9.96
CA ALA A 89 13.31 -2.14 9.96
C ALA A 89 12.28 -1.27 9.23
N GLU A 90 11.72 -1.79 8.14
CA GLU A 90 10.70 -1.09 7.37
C GLU A 90 9.28 -1.40 7.87
N GLU A 91 9.07 -2.56 8.50
CA GLU A 91 7.76 -3.09 8.92
C GLU A 91 6.87 -3.52 7.73
N TRP A 92 7.48 -4.07 6.67
CA TRP A 92 6.81 -4.54 5.44
C TRP A 92 7.12 -6.00 5.12
N PHE A 93 6.21 -6.62 4.36
CA PHE A 93 6.39 -7.93 3.75
C PHE A 93 6.77 -7.79 2.28
N TYR A 94 7.81 -8.48 1.87
CA TYR A 94 8.35 -8.51 0.51
C TYR A 94 7.94 -9.82 -0.16
N THR A 95 7.35 -9.72 -1.34
CA THR A 95 7.05 -10.89 -2.19
C THR A 95 8.27 -11.25 -3.05
N ASP A 96 8.35 -12.51 -3.47
CA ASP A 96 9.43 -12.98 -4.33
C ASP A 96 9.35 -12.44 -5.78
N ASP A 97 10.42 -12.70 -6.53
CA ASP A 97 10.58 -12.27 -7.93
C ASP A 97 9.54 -12.86 -8.89
N LYS A 98 8.98 -14.02 -8.55
CA LYS A 98 7.94 -14.69 -9.34
C LYS A 98 6.58 -14.02 -9.20
N TYR A 99 6.31 -13.44 -8.04
CA TYR A 99 5.08 -12.69 -7.77
C TYR A 99 5.15 -11.23 -8.22
N GLY A 100 6.37 -10.72 -8.46
CA GLY A 100 6.61 -9.40 -9.01
C GLY A 100 7.22 -8.41 -8.03
N GLU A 101 7.81 -8.86 -6.92
CA GLU A 101 8.49 -8.03 -5.91
C GLU A 101 7.64 -6.86 -5.42
N VAL A 102 6.37 -7.16 -5.17
CA VAL A 102 5.43 -6.26 -4.50
C VAL A 102 5.71 -6.29 -3.00
N GLU A 103 5.59 -5.13 -2.36
CA GLU A 103 5.65 -4.97 -0.92
C GLU A 103 4.24 -4.72 -0.37
N VAL A 104 3.91 -5.33 0.76
CA VAL A 104 2.65 -5.08 1.48
C VAL A 104 2.90 -4.91 2.97
N THR A 105 2.05 -4.16 3.65
CA THR A 105 2.08 -4.11 5.12
C THR A 105 0.67 -4.25 5.68
N GLY A 106 0.59 -4.62 6.95
CA GLY A 106 -0.64 -4.72 7.74
C GLY A 106 -0.49 -3.95 9.04
N LEU A 107 -0.08 -4.65 10.10
CA LEU A 107 0.10 -4.08 11.44
C LEU A 107 1.58 -3.83 11.81
N GLY A 108 2.49 -3.99 10.85
CA GLY A 108 3.93 -3.75 11.05
C GLY A 108 4.62 -4.78 11.95
N VAL A 109 4.09 -5.99 12.03
CA VAL A 109 4.66 -7.10 12.81
C VAL A 109 4.67 -8.39 12.00
N PRO A 110 5.54 -9.36 12.31
CA PRO A 110 5.59 -10.63 11.60
C PRO A 110 4.26 -11.40 11.63
N LEU A 111 4.04 -12.26 10.63
CA LEU A 111 2.82 -13.09 10.55
C LEU A 111 2.72 -14.11 11.69
N GLU A 112 3.85 -14.55 12.26
CA GLU A 112 3.86 -15.44 13.41
C GLU A 112 3.29 -14.81 14.68
N ASP A 113 3.41 -13.49 14.83
CA ASP A 113 2.92 -12.75 15.99
C ASP A 113 1.43 -12.42 15.82
N ILE A 114 1.04 -11.92 14.64
CA ILE A 114 -0.35 -11.60 14.29
C ILE A 114 -0.68 -12.14 12.88
N PRO A 115 -1.25 -13.35 12.77
CA PRO A 115 -1.49 -14.01 11.47
C PRO A 115 -2.71 -13.51 10.71
N ASP A 116 -3.65 -12.83 11.40
CA ASP A 116 -4.92 -12.32 10.86
C ASP A 116 -4.88 -10.83 10.54
N GLN A 117 -3.68 -10.26 10.39
CA GLN A 117 -3.52 -8.88 9.96
C GLN A 117 -3.95 -8.68 8.50
N HIS A 118 -4.67 -7.59 8.27
CA HIS A 118 -5.18 -7.22 6.96
C HIS A 118 -4.21 -6.28 6.25
N ILE A 119 -4.12 -6.39 4.93
CA ILE A 119 -3.28 -5.51 4.10
C ILE A 119 -3.81 -4.08 4.22
N SER A 120 -3.00 -3.20 4.81
CA SER A 120 -3.29 -1.78 5.01
C SER A 120 -2.58 -0.89 3.98
N ALA A 121 -1.54 -1.38 3.32
CA ALA A 121 -0.94 -0.71 2.18
C ALA A 121 -0.28 -1.70 1.21
N ILE A 122 -0.22 -1.29 -0.06
CA ILE A 122 0.46 -2.01 -1.14
C ILE A 122 1.43 -1.05 -1.80
N PHE A 123 2.65 -1.52 -2.03
CA PHE A 123 3.73 -0.77 -2.64
C PHE A 123 4.35 -1.57 -3.79
N ILE A 124 4.48 -0.91 -4.94
CA ILE A 124 5.04 -1.48 -6.16
C ILE A 124 6.22 -0.61 -6.58
N VAL A 125 7.35 -1.25 -6.85
CA VAL A 125 8.56 -0.63 -7.41
C VAL A 125 8.70 -1.06 -8.86
N SER A 126 8.78 -0.10 -9.78
CA SER A 126 9.13 -0.34 -11.17
C SER A 126 10.63 -0.59 -11.28
N LYS A 127 11.00 -1.72 -11.87
CA LYS A 127 12.37 -2.01 -12.31
C LYS A 127 12.73 -1.26 -13.61
#